data_AF-A0A2G1VKD3-F1
#
_entry.id   AF-A0A2G1VKD3-F1
#
_cell.length_a   1.000
_cell.length_b   1.000
_cell.length_c   1.000
_cell.angle_alpha   90.00
_cell.angle_beta   90.00
_cell.angle_gamma   90.00
#
_symmetry.space_group_name_H-M   'P 1'
#
loop_
_entity.id
_entity.type
_entity.pdbx_description
1 polymer ?
#
loop_
_entity_poly.entity_id
_entity_poly.type
_entity_poly.pdbx_seq_one_letter_code
_entity_poly.pdbx_strand_id
1 'polypeptide(L)'
;MNRSFTPQYLLFSLTLVCLSSTVIAQSTEELLKEISERKERINQFRALLNDPDQSTRLAALDVMLKSDDLAMKEVAYGIGFNSADDAMRAVALKAKFRDITVMPFKVTSGEEETETEKSILEKWAGTYSFDLKEFNEDTGQFTFRGGDYSGSATGQISGTGLEFQGGYCQGFFILGDSANLVGELRCKKPYEGTYTATARLQ
;
A
#
# COMPACT_ATOMS: atom_id res chain seq x y z
N MET A 1 -15.66 5.50 73.13
CA MET A 1 -14.80 4.46 72.52
C MET A 1 -13.93 5.17 71.47
N ASN A 2 -12.87 5.88 71.85
CA ASN A 2 -11.49 5.40 72.03
C ASN A 2 -11.04 4.34 71.01
N ARG A 3 -10.29 4.78 69.97
CA ARG A 3 -8.99 4.22 69.58
C ARG A 3 -8.13 5.28 68.87
N SER A 4 -7.02 5.61 69.51
CA SER A 4 -5.83 6.31 69.04
C SER A 4 -5.04 5.49 68.01
N PHE A 5 -4.41 6.12 67.01
CA PHE A 5 -3.15 5.64 66.40
C PHE A 5 -2.45 6.77 65.61
N THR A 6 -1.25 7.15 66.07
CA THR A 6 -0.11 7.72 65.30
C THR A 6 1.05 6.74 65.51
N PRO A 7 2.06 6.53 64.62
CA PRO A 7 2.82 7.57 63.91
C PRO A 7 3.46 7.20 62.52
N GLN A 8 3.93 8.24 61.80
CA GLN A 8 5.24 8.38 61.12
C GLN A 8 5.88 7.23 60.28
N TYR A 9 5.94 7.41 58.94
CA TYR A 9 7.00 6.87 58.05
C TYR A 9 7.22 7.87 56.89
N LEU A 10 8.32 8.62 56.87
CA LEU A 10 9.63 8.31 56.27
C LEU A 10 9.70 8.61 54.75
N LEU A 11 10.41 9.69 54.47
CA LEU A 11 10.94 10.15 53.19
C LEU A 11 11.40 8.99 52.30
N PHE A 12 10.88 8.91 51.08
CA PHE A 12 11.47 8.13 50.00
C PHE A 12 12.03 9.09 48.94
N SER A 13 13.36 9.11 48.86
CA SER A 13 14.17 9.93 47.97
C SER A 13 13.88 9.64 46.50
N LEU A 14 13.52 10.69 45.76
CA LEU A 14 13.31 10.66 44.31
C LEU A 14 14.68 10.73 43.61
N THR A 15 15.32 9.60 43.35
CA THR A 15 16.49 9.53 42.46
C THR A 15 16.02 9.59 41.01
N LEU A 16 16.01 10.79 40.45
CA LEU A 16 15.82 11.05 39.03
C LEU A 16 17.11 10.63 38.30
N VAL A 17 17.17 9.37 37.82
CA VAL A 17 18.23 8.93 36.92
C VAL A 17 17.94 9.51 35.54
N CYS A 18 18.55 10.65 35.24
CA CYS A 18 18.68 11.16 33.89
C CYS A 18 19.52 10.15 33.08
N LEU A 19 18.87 9.27 32.32
CA LEU A 19 19.55 8.58 31.23
C LEU A 19 19.86 9.61 30.15
N SER A 20 21.09 10.11 30.19
CA SER A 20 21.70 10.86 29.10
C SER A 20 21.79 9.94 27.88
N SER A 21 20.84 10.06 26.95
CA SER A 21 20.98 9.46 25.63
C SER A 21 22.18 10.10 24.94
N THR A 22 23.33 9.43 24.97
CA THR A 22 24.45 9.76 24.10
C THR A 22 24.03 9.52 22.65
N VAL A 23 23.66 10.60 21.97
CA VAL A 23 23.61 10.63 20.51
C VAL A 23 25.06 10.52 20.03
N ILE A 24 25.46 9.33 19.59
CA ILE A 24 26.74 9.12 18.92
C ILE A 24 26.61 9.81 17.56
N ALA A 25 27.37 10.88 17.35
CA ALA A 25 27.50 11.52 16.05
C ALA A 25 28.17 10.52 15.09
N GLN A 26 27.40 9.95 14.17
CA GLN A 26 27.91 9.06 13.12
C GLN A 26 28.94 9.83 12.26
N SER A 27 30.11 9.23 12.04
CA SER A 27 31.16 9.89 11.25
C SER A 27 30.79 9.95 9.77
N THR A 28 31.28 10.95 9.04
CA THR A 28 31.09 11.07 7.58
C THR A 28 31.62 9.85 6.83
N GLU A 29 32.70 9.24 7.31
CA GLU A 29 33.30 8.03 6.73
C GLU A 29 32.38 6.81 6.88
N GLU A 30 31.76 6.66 8.05
CA GLU A 30 30.80 5.59 8.32
C GLU A 30 29.52 5.73 7.49
N LEU A 31 29.03 6.97 7.30
CA LEU A 31 27.92 7.26 6.40
C LEU A 31 28.26 6.92 4.93
N LEU A 32 29.46 7.28 4.46
CA LEU A 32 29.89 6.97 3.10
C LEU A 32 30.00 5.46 2.86
N LYS A 33 30.52 4.73 3.85
CA LYS A 33 30.59 3.28 3.82
C LYS A 33 29.19 2.66 3.73
N GLU A 34 28.26 3.10 4.57
CA GLU A 34 26.88 2.63 4.56
C GLU A 34 26.18 2.87 3.21
N ILE A 35 26.36 4.07 2.62
CA ILE A 35 25.84 4.41 1.29
C ILE A 35 26.44 3.48 0.23
N SER A 36 27.75 3.24 0.27
CA SER A 36 28.43 2.37 -0.68
C SER A 36 27.93 0.94 -0.60
N GLU A 37 27.79 0.39 0.61
CA GLU A 37 27.27 -0.96 0.84
C GLU A 37 25.82 -1.08 0.37
N ARG A 38 24.98 -0.08 0.65
CA ARG A 38 23.58 -0.03 0.19
C ARG A 38 23.49 -0.02 -1.33
N LYS A 39 24.29 0.82 -1.99
CA LYS A 39 24.38 0.88 -3.46
C LYS A 39 24.77 -0.47 -4.04
N GLU A 40 25.78 -1.12 -3.47
CA GLU A 40 26.26 -2.41 -3.95
C GLU A 40 25.20 -3.50 -3.81
N ARG A 41 24.50 -3.57 -2.67
CA ARG A 41 23.37 -4.49 -2.49
C ARG A 41 22.27 -4.26 -3.54
N ILE A 42 21.88 -3.01 -3.79
CA ILE A 42 20.87 -2.68 -4.81
C ILE A 42 21.33 -3.14 -6.21
N ASN A 43 22.61 -2.96 -6.54
CA ASN A 43 23.16 -3.39 -7.84
C ASN A 43 23.17 -4.91 -7.98
N GLN A 44 23.50 -5.65 -6.91
CA GLN A 44 23.45 -7.10 -6.89
C GLN A 44 22.03 -7.61 -7.15
N PHE A 45 21.04 -7.06 -6.46
CA PHE A 45 19.65 -7.42 -6.72
C PHE A 45 19.17 -7.02 -8.12
N ARG A 46 19.60 -5.87 -8.66
CA ARG A 46 19.32 -5.51 -10.05
C ARG A 46 19.85 -6.54 -11.04
N ALA A 47 21.01 -7.13 -10.79
CA ALA A 47 21.51 -8.22 -11.62
C ALA A 47 20.58 -9.46 -11.54
N LEU A 48 20.17 -9.84 -10.34
CA LEU A 48 19.24 -10.98 -10.12
C LEU A 48 17.86 -10.75 -10.74
N LEU A 49 17.36 -9.51 -10.75
CA LEU A 49 16.10 -9.15 -11.39
C LEU A 49 16.13 -9.25 -12.92
N ASN A 50 17.32 -9.33 -13.52
CA ASN A 50 17.52 -9.54 -14.95
C ASN A 50 18.02 -10.97 -15.28
N ASP A 51 18.01 -11.87 -14.29
CA ASP A 51 18.44 -13.25 -14.50
C ASP A 51 17.53 -13.96 -15.53
N PRO A 52 18.07 -14.81 -16.43
CA PRO A 52 17.24 -15.57 -17.37
C PRO A 52 16.25 -16.51 -16.68
N ASP A 53 16.56 -17.03 -15.49
CA ASP A 53 15.66 -17.87 -14.71
C ASP A 53 14.56 -17.04 -14.01
N GLN A 54 13.30 -17.36 -14.32
CA GLN A 54 12.14 -16.66 -13.75
C GLN A 54 12.07 -16.79 -12.23
N SER A 55 12.41 -17.97 -11.68
CA SER A 55 12.33 -18.21 -10.24
C SER A 55 13.29 -17.29 -9.47
N THR A 56 14.49 -17.09 -10.02
CA THR A 56 15.51 -16.19 -9.50
C THR A 56 15.04 -14.74 -9.52
N ARG A 57 14.44 -14.28 -10.64
CA ARG A 57 13.86 -12.93 -10.72
C ARG A 57 12.75 -12.72 -9.69
N LEU A 58 11.83 -13.67 -9.55
CA LEU A 58 10.71 -13.58 -8.61
C LEU A 58 11.19 -13.58 -7.16
N ALA A 59 12.16 -14.42 -6.81
CA ALA A 59 12.73 -14.45 -5.47
C ALA A 59 13.47 -13.14 -5.13
N ALA A 60 14.26 -12.62 -6.06
CA ALA A 60 14.93 -11.32 -5.91
C ALA A 60 13.92 -10.19 -5.72
N LEU A 61 12.85 -10.18 -6.52
CA LEU A 61 11.78 -9.19 -6.43
C LEU A 61 11.07 -9.24 -5.06
N ASP A 62 10.69 -10.43 -4.60
CA ASP A 62 10.02 -10.62 -3.31
C ASP A 62 10.89 -10.11 -2.14
N VAL A 63 12.17 -10.46 -2.14
CA VAL A 63 13.13 -10.01 -1.11
C VAL A 63 13.24 -8.48 -1.09
N MET A 64 13.38 -7.84 -2.25
CA MET A 64 13.48 -6.38 -2.30
C MET A 64 12.16 -5.69 -1.89
N LEU A 65 11.01 -6.24 -2.28
CA LEU A 65 9.70 -5.67 -1.94
C LEU A 65 9.40 -5.78 -0.44
N LYS A 66 9.94 -6.79 0.25
CA LYS A 66 9.82 -6.97 1.70
C LYS A 66 10.91 -6.25 2.50
N SER A 67 11.84 -5.57 1.84
CA SER A 67 12.91 -4.83 2.49
C SER A 67 12.39 -3.60 3.24
N ASP A 68 12.96 -3.31 4.40
CA ASP A 68 12.75 -2.05 5.13
C ASP A 68 13.48 -0.86 4.47
N ASP A 69 14.41 -1.14 3.56
CA ASP A 69 15.08 -0.13 2.75
C ASP A 69 14.11 0.41 1.69
N LEU A 70 13.57 1.61 1.91
CA LEU A 70 12.63 2.27 1.00
C LEU A 70 13.17 2.40 -0.43
N ALA A 71 14.46 2.68 -0.62
CA ALA A 71 15.02 2.81 -1.97
C ALA A 71 15.10 1.45 -2.68
N MET A 72 15.43 0.39 -1.94
CA MET A 72 15.40 -0.96 -2.47
C MET A 72 13.97 -1.34 -2.90
N LYS A 73 12.99 -1.05 -2.03
CA LYS A 73 11.57 -1.30 -2.30
C LYS A 73 11.05 -0.52 -3.51
N GLU A 74 11.36 0.77 -3.64
CA GLU A 74 10.95 1.60 -4.77
C GLU A 74 11.58 1.15 -6.10
N VAL A 75 12.87 0.75 -6.08
CA VAL A 75 13.51 0.14 -7.25
C VAL A 75 12.79 -1.15 -7.65
N ALA A 76 12.40 -1.97 -6.67
CA ALA A 76 11.69 -3.21 -6.92
C ALA A 76 10.29 -2.97 -7.51
N TYR A 77 9.53 -1.98 -7.01
CA TYR A 77 8.27 -1.58 -7.64
C TYR A 77 8.47 -1.13 -9.07
N GLY A 78 9.46 -0.27 -9.32
CA GLY A 78 9.78 0.22 -10.66
C GLY A 78 10.08 -0.92 -11.64
N ILE A 79 10.87 -1.92 -11.22
CA ILE A 79 11.19 -3.06 -12.08
C ILE A 79 9.99 -4.00 -12.22
N GLY A 80 9.31 -4.33 -11.12
CA GLY A 80 8.19 -5.27 -11.11
C GLY A 80 7.02 -4.80 -11.97
N PHE A 81 6.60 -3.53 -11.87
CA PHE A 81 5.48 -3.00 -12.65
C PHE A 81 5.81 -2.82 -14.14
N ASN A 82 7.07 -2.61 -14.51
CA ASN A 82 7.51 -2.43 -15.89
C ASN A 82 8.10 -3.72 -16.51
N SER A 83 8.00 -4.85 -15.81
CA SER A 83 8.49 -6.13 -16.33
C SER A 83 7.63 -6.61 -17.49
N ALA A 84 8.23 -7.29 -18.47
CA ALA A 84 7.52 -8.03 -19.50
C ALA A 84 6.96 -9.38 -18.98
N ASP A 85 7.30 -9.76 -17.75
CA ASP A 85 6.86 -11.00 -17.10
C ASP A 85 5.65 -10.72 -16.19
N ASP A 86 4.49 -11.25 -16.55
CA ASP A 86 3.25 -11.06 -15.79
C ASP A 86 3.33 -11.59 -14.35
N ALA A 87 4.17 -12.59 -14.07
CA ALA A 87 4.36 -13.07 -12.71
C ALA A 87 5.05 -12.01 -11.84
N MET A 88 6.04 -11.30 -12.39
CA MET A 88 6.71 -10.20 -11.69
C MET A 88 5.76 -9.03 -11.45
N ARG A 89 4.93 -8.70 -12.46
CA ARG A 89 3.91 -7.65 -12.35
C ARG A 89 2.87 -7.99 -11.28
N ALA A 90 2.43 -9.24 -11.22
CA ALA A 90 1.49 -9.73 -10.21
C ALA A 90 2.05 -9.64 -8.78
N VAL A 91 3.32 -10.02 -8.60
CA VAL A 91 4.02 -9.90 -7.30
C VAL A 91 4.11 -8.44 -6.87
N ALA A 92 4.47 -7.52 -7.79
CA ALA A 92 4.52 -6.10 -7.50
C ALA A 92 3.14 -5.52 -7.13
N LEU A 93 2.07 -5.94 -7.82
CA LEU A 93 0.70 -5.51 -7.52
C LEU A 93 0.27 -5.95 -6.11
N LYS A 94 0.48 -7.23 -5.76
CA LYS A 94 0.16 -7.73 -4.41
C LYS A 94 0.96 -6.99 -3.34
N ALA A 95 2.27 -6.85 -3.52
CA ALA A 95 3.11 -6.13 -2.57
C ALA A 95 2.66 -4.68 -2.39
N LYS A 96 2.20 -4.01 -3.46
CA LYS A 96 1.70 -2.64 -3.34
C LYS A 96 0.46 -2.57 -2.46
N PHE A 97 -0.45 -3.54 -2.57
CA PHE A 97 -1.64 -3.59 -1.71
C PHE A 97 -1.32 -3.85 -0.24
N ARG A 98 -0.23 -4.55 0.06
CA ARG A 98 0.27 -4.63 1.44
C ARG A 98 0.70 -3.28 2.00
N ASP A 99 1.21 -2.39 1.15
CA ASP A 99 1.86 -1.14 1.58
C ASP A 99 0.97 0.11 1.51
N ILE A 100 -0.18 0.06 0.82
CA ILE A 100 -1.12 1.19 0.71
C ILE A 100 -2.24 1.12 1.73
N THR A 101 -2.78 2.28 2.10
CA THR A 101 -3.93 2.42 3.00
C THR A 101 -5.15 3.00 2.33
N VAL A 102 -4.96 3.86 1.32
CA VAL A 102 -6.04 4.47 0.54
C VAL A 102 -5.72 4.30 -0.93
N MET A 103 -6.68 3.83 -1.71
CA MET A 103 -6.58 3.74 -3.16
C MET A 103 -7.58 4.70 -3.81
N PRO A 104 -7.10 5.82 -4.38
CA PRO A 104 -7.92 6.70 -5.19
C PRO A 104 -7.98 6.22 -6.64
N PHE A 105 -9.18 6.14 -7.17
CA PHE A 105 -9.47 5.95 -8.58
C PHE A 105 -9.97 7.26 -9.15
N LYS A 106 -9.32 7.75 -10.20
CA LYS A 106 -9.89 8.78 -11.05
C LYS A 106 -11.00 8.16 -11.89
N VAL A 107 -12.17 8.76 -11.87
CA VAL A 107 -13.39 8.24 -12.48
C VAL A 107 -13.90 9.19 -13.55
N THR A 108 -14.30 8.64 -14.70
CA THR A 108 -14.93 9.37 -15.80
C THR A 108 -16.11 8.57 -16.34
N SER A 109 -17.07 9.25 -16.97
CA SER A 109 -18.15 8.59 -17.71
C SER A 109 -17.65 8.04 -19.05
N GLY A 110 -18.51 7.28 -19.74
CA GLY A 110 -18.34 6.97 -21.15
C GLY A 110 -18.56 8.18 -22.07
N GLU A 111 -18.54 7.95 -23.39
CA GLU A 111 -18.68 9.00 -24.41
C GLU A 111 -20.02 9.74 -24.34
N GLU A 112 -21.10 9.01 -24.02
CA GLU A 112 -22.42 9.59 -23.77
C GLU A 112 -22.73 9.51 -22.28
N GLU A 113 -22.75 10.67 -21.64
CA GLU A 113 -22.96 10.80 -20.20
C GLU A 113 -24.40 11.17 -19.88
N THR A 114 -25.05 10.40 -19.02
CA THR A 114 -26.38 10.72 -18.49
C THR A 114 -26.30 11.82 -17.43
N GLU A 115 -27.40 12.56 -17.22
CA GLU A 115 -27.48 13.58 -16.15
C GLU A 115 -27.26 12.97 -14.76
N THR A 116 -27.62 11.70 -14.57
CA THR A 116 -27.35 10.96 -13.34
C THR A 116 -25.84 10.75 -13.13
N GLU A 117 -25.13 10.31 -14.16
CA GLU A 117 -23.68 10.09 -14.10
C GLU A 117 -22.93 11.41 -13.86
N LYS A 118 -23.34 12.51 -14.52
CA LYS A 118 -22.79 13.86 -14.25
C LYS A 118 -22.89 14.23 -12.79
N SER A 119 -24.10 14.11 -12.23
CA SER A 119 -24.35 14.45 -10.83
C SER A 119 -23.53 13.58 -9.87
N ILE A 120 -23.32 12.30 -10.19
CA ILE A 120 -22.52 11.39 -9.39
C ILE A 120 -21.03 11.75 -9.48
N LEU A 121 -20.51 12.02 -10.68
CA LEU A 121 -19.12 12.42 -10.86
C LEU A 121 -18.82 13.76 -10.17
N GLU A 122 -19.74 14.72 -10.23
CA GLU A 122 -19.64 15.97 -9.47
C GLU A 122 -19.62 15.71 -7.96
N LYS A 123 -20.52 14.85 -7.46
CA LYS A 123 -20.57 14.46 -6.03
C LYS A 123 -19.28 13.77 -5.57
N TRP A 124 -18.68 12.96 -6.42
CA TRP A 124 -17.40 12.29 -6.17
C TRP A 124 -16.18 13.18 -6.46
N ALA A 125 -16.38 14.39 -6.97
CA ALA A 125 -15.30 15.22 -7.50
C ALA A 125 -14.37 14.44 -8.46
N GLY A 126 -14.97 13.58 -9.30
CA GLY A 126 -14.27 12.71 -10.24
C GLY A 126 -13.38 11.63 -9.60
N THR A 127 -13.56 11.33 -8.31
CA THR A 127 -12.73 10.36 -7.59
C THR A 127 -13.56 9.38 -6.77
N TYR A 128 -13.36 8.09 -7.01
CA TYR A 128 -13.83 7.03 -6.12
C TYR A 128 -12.64 6.52 -5.32
N SER A 129 -12.73 6.45 -4.01
CA SER A 129 -11.65 5.91 -3.18
C SER A 129 -12.16 4.79 -2.29
N PHE A 130 -11.28 3.86 -1.97
CA PHE A 130 -11.47 3.01 -0.80
C PHE A 130 -10.31 3.09 0.17
N ASP A 131 -10.64 2.95 1.46
CA ASP A 131 -9.68 2.70 2.53
C ASP A 131 -9.46 1.20 2.67
N LEU A 132 -8.26 0.72 2.38
CA LEU A 132 -7.85 -0.65 2.64
C LEU A 132 -7.76 -0.88 4.16
N LYS A 133 -8.30 -2.00 4.65
CA LYS A 133 -8.31 -2.34 6.08
C LYS A 133 -7.41 -3.52 6.38
N GLU A 134 -7.62 -4.62 5.68
CA GLU A 134 -6.82 -5.84 5.81
C GLU A 134 -6.46 -6.36 4.43
N PHE A 135 -5.28 -6.93 4.30
CA PHE A 135 -4.83 -7.60 3.08
C PHE A 135 -4.11 -8.90 3.44
N ASN A 136 -4.52 -9.99 2.82
CA ASN A 136 -3.90 -11.30 2.93
C ASN A 136 -3.05 -11.55 1.69
N GLU A 137 -1.72 -11.51 1.83
CA GLU A 137 -0.77 -11.57 0.72
C GLU A 137 -0.81 -12.94 -0.01
N ASP A 138 -1.03 -14.03 0.74
CA ASP A 138 -1.09 -15.40 0.21
C ASP A 138 -2.27 -15.56 -0.76
N THR A 139 -3.46 -15.15 -0.34
CA THR A 139 -4.71 -15.31 -1.10
C THR A 139 -5.00 -14.15 -2.05
N GLY A 140 -4.37 -12.99 -1.83
CA GLY A 140 -4.67 -11.73 -2.51
C GLY A 140 -5.99 -11.10 -2.08
N GLN A 141 -6.67 -11.64 -1.06
CA GLN A 141 -7.94 -11.08 -0.58
C GLN A 141 -7.70 -9.85 0.29
N PHE A 142 -8.62 -8.89 0.21
CA PHE A 142 -8.61 -7.72 1.08
C PHE A 142 -10.01 -7.34 1.55
N THR A 143 -10.04 -6.62 2.66
CA THR A 143 -11.21 -5.87 3.13
C THR A 143 -10.96 -4.38 2.97
N PHE A 144 -12.02 -3.64 2.68
CA PHE A 144 -11.95 -2.20 2.49
C PHE A 144 -13.23 -1.50 2.92
N ARG A 145 -13.16 -0.18 3.07
CA ARG A 145 -14.34 0.70 3.17
C ARG A 145 -14.37 1.60 1.94
N GLY A 146 -15.41 1.45 1.12
CA GLY A 146 -15.59 2.26 -0.09
C GLY A 146 -16.19 3.63 0.21
N GLY A 147 -15.95 4.61 -0.65
CA GLY A 147 -16.60 5.93 -0.58
C GLY A 147 -18.12 5.90 -0.81
N ASP A 148 -18.64 4.78 -1.29
CA ASP A 148 -20.06 4.54 -1.56
C ASP A 148 -20.85 4.02 -0.35
N TYR A 149 -20.18 3.44 0.66
CA TYR A 149 -20.86 2.75 1.75
C TYR A 149 -20.06 2.77 3.07
N SER A 150 -20.75 2.78 4.21
CA SER A 150 -20.10 2.85 5.53
C SER A 150 -19.61 1.50 6.09
N GLY A 151 -20.09 0.39 5.54
CA GLY A 151 -19.70 -0.95 5.98
C GLY A 151 -18.44 -1.47 5.30
N SER A 152 -17.92 -2.59 5.83
CA SER A 152 -16.79 -3.29 5.23
C SER A 152 -17.23 -4.05 3.98
N ALA A 153 -16.38 -4.00 2.99
CA ALA A 153 -16.50 -4.65 1.69
C ALA A 153 -15.27 -5.54 1.46
N THR A 154 -15.32 -6.37 0.42
CA THR A 154 -14.25 -7.33 0.11
C THR A 154 -13.83 -7.24 -1.35
N GLY A 155 -12.55 -7.51 -1.60
CA GLY A 155 -12.04 -7.68 -2.95
C GLY A 155 -10.88 -8.66 -2.99
N GLN A 156 -10.35 -8.85 -4.20
CA GLN A 156 -9.29 -9.80 -4.46
C GLN A 156 -8.36 -9.28 -5.56
N ILE A 157 -7.08 -9.61 -5.39
CA ILE A 157 -6.05 -9.54 -6.43
C ILE A 157 -5.73 -10.93 -6.91
N SER A 158 -5.82 -11.14 -8.22
CA SER A 158 -5.48 -12.41 -8.88
C SER A 158 -4.64 -12.11 -10.12
N GLY A 159 -3.38 -12.54 -10.11
CA GLY A 159 -2.40 -12.18 -11.14
C GLY A 159 -2.25 -10.65 -11.23
N THR A 160 -2.50 -10.10 -12.41
CA THR A 160 -2.49 -8.65 -12.70
C THR A 160 -3.87 -8.00 -12.55
N GLY A 161 -4.90 -8.76 -12.15
CA GLY A 161 -6.26 -8.28 -11.97
C GLY A 161 -6.58 -7.86 -10.54
N LEU A 162 -7.49 -6.91 -10.43
CA LEU A 162 -8.11 -6.45 -9.18
C LEU A 162 -9.62 -6.42 -9.36
N GLU A 163 -10.33 -7.11 -8.47
CA GLU A 163 -11.79 -7.09 -8.43
C GLU A 163 -12.28 -6.78 -7.02
N PHE A 164 -13.40 -6.08 -6.90
CA PHE A 164 -14.01 -5.85 -5.61
C PHE A 164 -15.53 -5.66 -5.67
N GLN A 165 -16.18 -5.94 -4.54
CA GLN A 165 -17.60 -5.70 -4.31
C GLN A 165 -17.78 -4.75 -3.13
N GLY A 166 -18.06 -3.48 -3.43
CA GLY A 166 -18.48 -2.45 -2.47
C GLY A 166 -19.96 -2.57 -2.09
N GLY A 167 -20.51 -1.54 -1.45
CA GLY A 167 -21.93 -1.55 -1.07
C GLY A 167 -22.87 -1.37 -2.26
N TYR A 168 -22.54 -0.41 -3.12
CA TYR A 168 -23.29 -0.06 -4.33
C TYR A 168 -22.47 -0.25 -5.60
N CYS A 169 -21.15 -0.24 -5.50
CA CYS A 169 -20.24 -0.32 -6.64
C CYS A 169 -19.43 -1.62 -6.66
N GLN A 170 -19.30 -2.21 -7.84
CA GLN A 170 -18.35 -3.27 -8.14
C GLN A 170 -17.21 -2.69 -8.97
N GLY A 171 -15.99 -3.16 -8.73
CA GLY A 171 -14.81 -2.73 -9.48
C GLY A 171 -14.16 -3.90 -10.20
N PHE A 172 -13.76 -3.68 -11.46
CA PHE A 172 -13.03 -4.65 -12.27
C PHE A 172 -11.87 -3.93 -12.96
N PHE A 173 -10.65 -4.31 -12.62
CA PHE A 173 -9.44 -3.62 -13.05
C PHE A 173 -8.35 -4.61 -13.47
N ILE A 174 -7.53 -4.18 -14.42
CA ILE A 174 -6.32 -4.88 -14.83
C ILE A 174 -5.16 -3.90 -14.69
N LEU A 175 -4.02 -4.39 -14.22
CA LEU A 175 -2.76 -3.65 -14.28
C LEU A 175 -2.38 -3.47 -15.75
N GLY A 176 -2.43 -2.23 -16.22
CA GLY A 176 -1.91 -1.80 -17.51
C GLY A 176 -0.47 -1.31 -17.42
N ASP A 177 -0.11 -0.42 -18.34
CA ASP A 177 1.23 0.14 -18.44
C ASP A 177 1.52 1.14 -17.32
N SER A 178 2.82 1.34 -17.05
CA SER A 178 3.31 2.37 -16.12
C SER A 178 2.67 2.31 -14.73
N ALA A 179 2.45 1.10 -14.19
CA ALA A 179 1.86 0.87 -12.88
C ALA A 179 0.44 1.47 -12.70
N ASN A 180 -0.37 1.47 -13.75
CA ASN A 180 -1.77 1.92 -13.66
C ASN A 180 -2.72 0.74 -13.62
N LEU A 181 -3.63 0.72 -12.65
CA LEU A 181 -4.85 -0.07 -12.74
C LEU A 181 -5.84 0.66 -13.64
N VAL A 182 -6.37 -0.03 -14.63
CA VAL A 182 -7.34 0.51 -15.59
C VAL A 182 -8.51 -0.44 -15.66
N GLY A 183 -9.71 0.11 -15.65
CA GLY A 183 -10.92 -0.70 -15.66
C GLY A 183 -12.16 0.14 -15.45
N GLU A 184 -13.15 -0.45 -14.79
CA GLU A 184 -14.46 0.18 -14.62
C GLU A 184 -15.07 -0.07 -13.25
N LEU A 185 -15.92 0.87 -12.87
CA LEU A 185 -16.83 0.78 -11.74
C LEU A 185 -18.24 0.57 -12.26
N ARG A 186 -18.90 -0.49 -11.83
CA ARG A 186 -20.32 -0.75 -12.13
C ARG A 186 -21.11 -0.53 -10.87
N CYS A 187 -21.97 0.48 -10.87
CA CYS A 187 -22.67 0.92 -9.68
C CYS A 187 -24.18 0.80 -9.84
N LYS A 188 -24.85 0.48 -8.74
CA LYS A 188 -26.30 0.48 -8.59
C LYS A 188 -26.75 1.74 -7.87
N LYS A 189 -28.08 1.98 -7.85
CA LYS A 189 -28.67 3.09 -7.07
C LYS A 189 -28.14 3.11 -5.63
N PRO A 190 -27.78 4.28 -5.09
CA PRO A 190 -28.02 5.62 -5.65
C PRO A 190 -26.93 6.12 -6.61
N TYR A 191 -25.88 5.34 -6.88
CA TYR A 191 -24.74 5.71 -7.74
C TYR A 191 -24.83 5.07 -9.13
N GLU A 192 -26.04 4.79 -9.62
CA GLU A 192 -26.30 4.00 -10.83
C GLU A 192 -25.50 4.50 -12.04
N GLY A 193 -24.78 3.60 -12.70
CA GLY A 193 -23.96 3.91 -13.87
C GLY A 193 -22.77 2.96 -14.03
N THR A 194 -22.10 3.08 -15.18
CA THR A 194 -20.81 2.42 -15.43
C THR A 194 -19.77 3.47 -15.75
N TYR A 195 -18.69 3.48 -14.99
CA TYR A 195 -17.67 4.51 -15.06
C TYR A 195 -16.32 3.92 -15.39
N THR A 196 -15.60 4.52 -16.32
CA THR A 196 -14.18 4.22 -16.53
C THR A 196 -13.42 4.72 -15.31
N ALA A 197 -12.51 3.91 -14.79
CA ALA A 197 -11.74 4.23 -13.61
C ALA A 197 -10.26 3.84 -13.77
N THR A 198 -9.39 4.69 -13.24
CA THR A 198 -7.94 4.49 -13.27
C THR A 198 -7.31 4.82 -11.93
N ALA A 199 -6.37 3.99 -11.47
CA ALA A 199 -5.59 4.26 -10.26
C ALA A 199 -4.12 4.06 -10.54
N ARG A 200 -3.31 5.05 -10.12
CA ARG A 200 -1.86 5.02 -10.29
C ARG A 200 -1.20 4.44 -9.03
N LEU A 201 -0.35 3.44 -9.21
CA LEU A 201 0.30 2.72 -8.11
C LEU A 201 1.72 3.25 -7.78
N GLN A 202 2.32 4.05 -8.67
CA GLN A 202 3.66 4.62 -8.49
C GLN A 202 3.78 6.00 -9.11
#